data_AF-A0A7Y5F4K2-F1
#
_entry.id   AF-A0A7Y5F4K2-F1
#
_cell.length_a   1.000
_cell.length_b   1.000
_cell.length_c   1.000
_cell.angle_alpha   90.00
_cell.angle_beta   90.00
_cell.angle_gamma   90.00
#
_symmetry.space_group_name_H-M   'P 1'
#
loop_
_entity.id
_entity.type
_entity.pdbx_description
1 polymer ?
#
loop_
_entity_poly.entity_id
_entity_poly.type
_entity_poly.pdbx_seq_one_letter_code
_entity_poly.pdbx_strand_id
1 'polypeptide(L)'
;MKSEFRLIGPRDVAKILGGMGACGLETRCCSTFLTEFSPVSIKMAKAQGIALTPSEITGMCGRLRCCLIYEYEQYVEARKTLPKLNKRVITPLGEGKVVNVLPLKQAVLVDVPEKGLTEFLKHEIEPWDEVEALRRKANSPCDRHENGGCDCGKAKTDSSATGAGRDVNEEVADKFQADENDQGDLDTEIGL
;
A
#
# COMPACT_ATOMS: atom_id res chain seq x y z
N MET A 1 -28.64 52.47 8.75
CA MET A 1 -28.08 51.11 8.66
C MET A 1 -27.78 50.86 7.18
N LYS A 2 -26.53 50.97 6.75
CA LYS A 2 -26.15 50.63 5.37
C LYS A 2 -26.10 49.12 5.27
N SER A 3 -27.04 48.52 4.55
CA SER A 3 -27.02 47.11 4.20
C SER A 3 -26.09 46.91 3.00
N GLU A 4 -24.96 46.25 3.23
CA GLU A 4 -24.04 45.82 2.17
C GLU A 4 -24.39 44.40 1.73
N PHE A 5 -24.72 44.22 0.45
CA PHE A 5 -24.87 42.89 -0.13
C PHE A 5 -23.48 42.32 -0.42
N ARG A 6 -23.11 41.23 0.26
CA ARG A 6 -21.89 40.49 -0.06
C ARG A 6 -22.20 39.46 -1.14
N LEU A 7 -21.45 39.51 -2.23
CA LEU A 7 -21.50 38.47 -3.25
C LEU A 7 -20.94 37.17 -2.66
N ILE A 8 -21.71 36.10 -2.77
CA ILE A 8 -21.34 34.75 -2.31
C ILE A 8 -20.55 34.07 -3.44
N GLY A 9 -19.39 33.49 -3.14
CA GLY A 9 -18.58 32.79 -4.13
C GLY A 9 -19.27 31.52 -4.65
N PRO A 10 -18.94 31.04 -5.87
CA PRO A 10 -19.57 29.84 -6.44
C PRO A 10 -19.36 28.58 -5.58
N ARG A 11 -18.24 28.50 -4.86
CA ARG A 11 -17.99 27.40 -3.91
C ARG A 11 -18.89 27.50 -2.68
N ASP A 12 -19.09 28.70 -2.15
CA ASP A 12 -19.96 28.94 -1.00
C ASP A 12 -21.42 28.66 -1.36
N VAL A 13 -21.86 29.04 -2.56
CA VAL A 13 -23.17 28.62 -3.11
C VAL A 13 -23.27 27.10 -3.17
N ALA A 14 -22.26 26.42 -3.73
CA ALA A 14 -22.23 24.97 -3.81
C ALA A 14 -22.19 24.28 -2.43
N LYS A 15 -21.60 24.92 -1.42
CA LYS A 15 -21.59 24.47 -0.02
C LYS A 15 -22.99 24.54 0.59
N ILE A 16 -23.67 25.68 0.40
CA ILE A 16 -25.05 25.91 0.90
C ILE A 16 -26.04 24.96 0.22
N LEU A 17 -25.95 24.80 -1.10
CA LEU A 17 -26.83 23.88 -1.85
C LEU A 17 -26.55 22.40 -1.53
N GLY A 18 -25.32 22.07 -1.13
CA GLY A 18 -24.92 20.69 -0.88
C GLY A 18 -24.96 19.83 -2.14
N GLY A 19 -25.31 18.55 -1.96
CA GLY A 19 -25.43 17.56 -3.01
C GLY A 19 -24.20 16.66 -3.17
N MET A 20 -24.26 15.79 -4.19
CA MET A 20 -23.26 14.75 -4.44
C MET A 20 -21.89 15.33 -4.82
N GLY A 21 -20.84 14.69 -4.35
CA GLY A 21 -19.46 14.97 -4.74
C GLY A 21 -19.10 14.36 -6.09
N ALA A 22 -18.06 14.89 -6.74
CA ALA A 22 -17.54 14.28 -7.99
C ALA A 22 -16.94 12.88 -7.77
N CYS A 23 -16.69 12.51 -6.50
CA CYS A 23 -16.28 11.19 -6.05
C CYS A 23 -17.44 10.21 -5.83
N GLY A 24 -18.69 10.61 -6.10
CA GLY A 24 -19.87 9.77 -5.87
C GLY A 24 -20.38 9.74 -4.43
N LEU A 25 -19.69 10.39 -3.47
CA LEU A 25 -20.19 10.54 -2.11
C LEU A 25 -21.44 11.42 -2.08
N GLU A 26 -22.41 11.06 -1.25
CA GLU A 26 -23.72 11.74 -1.14
C GLU A 26 -23.60 13.23 -0.85
N THR A 27 -22.56 13.62 -0.09
CA THR A 27 -22.30 15.01 0.30
C THR A 27 -20.93 15.47 -0.17
N ARG A 28 -20.87 16.71 -0.66
CA ARG A 28 -19.60 17.38 -1.02
C ARG A 28 -18.75 17.64 0.22
N CYS A 29 -17.44 17.47 0.10
CA CYS A 29 -16.48 17.77 1.17
C CYS A 29 -16.62 19.20 1.72
N CYS A 30 -16.95 20.17 0.85
CA CYS A 30 -17.15 21.57 1.25
C CYS A 30 -18.39 21.82 2.11
N SER A 31 -19.35 20.90 2.10
CA SER A 31 -20.59 20.95 2.89
C SER A 31 -20.49 20.14 4.18
N THR A 32 -19.43 19.36 4.36
CA THR A 32 -19.26 18.46 5.50
C THR A 32 -18.09 18.88 6.39
N PHE A 33 -16.86 18.60 5.97
CA PHE A 33 -15.66 18.77 6.82
C PHE A 33 -14.66 19.81 6.29
N LEU A 34 -14.69 20.15 5.01
CA LEU A 34 -13.84 21.19 4.40
C LEU A 34 -14.59 22.50 4.22
N THR A 35 -15.13 23.05 5.31
CA THR A 35 -15.98 24.24 5.28
C THR A 35 -15.21 25.54 5.08
N GLU A 36 -13.91 25.55 5.40
CA GLU A 36 -12.97 26.66 5.22
C GLU A 36 -12.00 26.36 4.07
N PHE A 37 -11.75 27.35 3.22
CA PHE A 37 -11.08 27.11 1.94
C PHE A 37 -9.69 27.73 1.87
N SER A 38 -8.69 26.86 1.77
CA SER A 38 -7.35 27.23 1.32
C SER A 38 -7.25 27.22 -0.21
N PRO A 39 -6.40 28.07 -0.81
CA PRO A 39 -6.21 28.08 -2.26
C PRO A 39 -5.63 26.74 -2.74
N VAL A 40 -6.31 26.13 -3.71
CA VAL A 40 -5.88 24.88 -4.34
C VAL A 40 -5.09 25.20 -5.61
N SER A 41 -3.99 24.50 -5.87
CA SER A 41 -3.17 24.69 -7.07
C SER A 41 -3.12 23.45 -7.97
N ILE A 42 -2.98 23.66 -9.28
CA ILE A 42 -2.83 22.60 -10.28
C ILE A 42 -1.60 21.72 -9.98
N LYS A 43 -0.57 22.28 -9.36
CA LYS A 43 0.64 21.55 -8.94
C LYS A 43 0.32 20.39 -7.98
N MET A 44 -0.73 20.54 -7.15
CA MET A 44 -1.16 19.52 -6.20
C MET A 44 -1.76 18.31 -6.91
N ALA A 45 -2.63 18.54 -7.89
CA ALA A 45 -3.18 17.48 -8.75
C ALA A 45 -2.07 16.73 -9.49
N LYS A 46 -1.09 17.46 -10.05
CA LYS A 46 0.06 16.85 -10.71
C LYS A 46 0.90 16.00 -9.75
N ALA A 47 1.12 16.47 -8.53
CA ALA A 47 1.85 15.72 -7.52
C ALA A 47 1.13 14.42 -7.13
N GLN A 48 -0.20 14.44 -7.08
CA GLN A 48 -1.05 13.28 -6.79
C GLN A 48 -1.20 12.29 -7.95
N GLY A 49 -0.67 12.62 -9.14
CA GLY A 49 -0.79 11.77 -10.33
C GLY A 49 -2.18 11.81 -10.98
N ILE A 50 -2.98 12.84 -10.68
CA ILE A 50 -4.31 13.03 -11.27
C ILE A 50 -4.15 13.69 -12.65
N ALA A 51 -4.91 13.21 -13.63
CA ALA A 51 -4.92 13.80 -14.96
C ALA A 51 -5.41 15.26 -14.91
N LEU A 52 -4.75 16.15 -15.65
CA LEU A 52 -5.07 17.58 -15.62
C LEU A 52 -6.29 17.97 -16.49
N THR A 53 -7.16 17.01 -16.79
CA THR A 53 -8.39 17.26 -17.53
C THR A 53 -9.42 17.94 -16.62
N PRO A 54 -10.23 18.89 -17.13
CA PRO A 54 -11.18 19.62 -16.28
C PRO A 54 -12.15 18.73 -15.51
N SER A 55 -12.57 17.59 -16.08
CA SER A 55 -13.46 16.62 -15.43
C SER A 55 -12.85 16.01 -14.16
N GLU A 56 -11.54 15.77 -14.15
CA GLU A 56 -10.82 15.10 -13.07
C GLU A 56 -10.43 16.05 -11.93
N ILE A 57 -10.08 17.31 -12.23
CA ILE A 57 -9.57 18.26 -11.22
C ILE A 57 -10.60 19.31 -10.78
N THR A 58 -11.69 19.50 -11.52
CA THR A 58 -12.71 20.52 -11.22
C THR A 58 -13.86 19.89 -10.43
N GLY A 59 -14.34 20.60 -9.42
CA GLY A 59 -15.54 20.23 -8.67
C GLY A 59 -16.80 20.83 -9.31
N MET A 60 -17.97 20.38 -8.86
CA MET A 60 -19.26 20.87 -9.38
C MET A 60 -19.49 22.38 -9.18
N CYS A 61 -18.72 23.01 -8.29
CA CYS A 61 -18.72 24.46 -8.08
C CYS A 61 -17.93 25.25 -9.15
N GLY A 62 -17.38 24.58 -10.18
CA GLY A 62 -16.58 25.22 -11.23
C GLY A 62 -15.18 25.66 -10.80
N ARG A 63 -14.73 25.29 -9.59
CA ARG A 63 -13.37 25.50 -9.08
C ARG A 63 -12.67 24.16 -8.85
N LEU A 64 -11.35 24.17 -8.67
CA LEU A 64 -10.56 22.98 -8.34
C LEU A 64 -11.14 22.23 -7.13
N ARG A 65 -11.08 20.90 -7.15
CA ARG A 65 -11.63 20.06 -6.06
C ARG A 65 -10.89 20.37 -4.74
N CYS A 66 -11.65 20.51 -3.65
CA CYS A 66 -11.10 20.81 -2.32
C CYS A 66 -10.41 19.60 -1.68
N CYS A 67 -10.73 18.37 -2.10
CA CYS A 67 -10.02 17.17 -1.67
C CYS A 67 -8.53 17.17 -2.10
N LEU A 68 -8.18 17.86 -3.20
CA LEU A 68 -6.80 17.95 -3.67
C LEU A 68 -5.86 18.57 -2.64
N ILE A 69 -6.32 19.54 -1.84
CA ILE A 69 -5.50 20.10 -0.76
C ILE A 69 -5.53 19.24 0.49
N TYR A 70 -6.71 18.70 0.81
CA TYR A 70 -6.91 17.84 1.98
C TYR A 70 -6.00 16.60 1.95
N GLU A 71 -5.89 15.93 0.80
CA GLU A 71 -5.10 14.70 0.65
C GLU A 71 -3.61 14.97 0.38
N TYR A 72 -3.22 16.23 0.13
CA TYR A 72 -1.89 16.53 -0.41
C TYR A 72 -0.75 16.18 0.54
N GLU A 73 -0.84 16.58 1.80
CA GLU A 73 0.22 16.35 2.78
C GLU A 73 0.41 14.84 3.00
N GLN A 74 -0.70 14.14 3.27
CA GLN A 74 -0.71 12.68 3.43
C GLN A 74 -0.17 11.96 2.20
N TYR A 75 -0.53 12.40 1.00
CA TYR A 75 -0.04 11.81 -0.25
C TYR A 75 1.48 11.99 -0.39
N VAL A 76 2.01 13.19 -0.12
CA VAL A 76 3.45 13.48 -0.23
C VAL A 76 4.25 12.68 0.79
N GLU A 77 3.75 12.53 2.00
CA GLU A 77 4.38 11.73 3.05
C GLU A 77 4.36 10.24 2.71
N ALA A 78 3.19 9.69 2.34
CA ALA A 78 3.06 8.29 1.96
C ALA A 78 3.99 7.94 0.80
N ARG A 79 4.10 8.81 -0.21
CA ARG A 79 4.96 8.61 -1.38
C ARG A 79 6.46 8.62 -1.06
N LYS A 80 6.90 9.23 0.05
CA LYS A 80 8.28 9.14 0.52
C LYS A 80 8.59 7.78 1.15
N THR A 81 7.60 7.17 1.79
CA THR A 81 7.78 5.93 2.55
C THR A 81 7.50 4.66 1.75
N LEU A 82 6.76 4.76 0.64
CA LEU A 82 6.43 3.64 -0.23
C LEU A 82 7.54 3.40 -1.27
N PRO A 83 7.74 2.14 -1.73
CA PRO A 83 8.72 1.84 -2.76
C PRO A 83 8.35 2.50 -4.09
N LYS A 84 9.36 2.86 -4.88
CA LYS A 84 9.18 3.50 -6.18
C LYS A 84 8.65 2.51 -7.21
N LEU A 85 7.99 3.05 -8.25
CA LEU A 85 7.57 2.29 -9.42
C LEU A 85 8.75 1.52 -10.03
N ASN A 86 8.47 0.32 -10.54
CA ASN A 86 9.42 -0.60 -11.17
C ASN A 86 10.52 -1.17 -10.26
N LYS A 87 10.49 -0.93 -8.94
CA LYS A 87 11.40 -1.61 -8.01
C LYS A 87 10.97 -3.05 -7.75
N ARG A 88 11.95 -3.91 -7.47
CA ARG A 88 11.72 -5.29 -7.02
C ARG A 88 11.47 -5.29 -5.53
N VAL A 89 10.45 -6.03 -5.11
CA VAL A 89 10.08 -6.22 -3.70
C VAL A 89 9.82 -7.69 -3.46
N ILE A 90 10.07 -8.13 -2.23
CA ILE A 90 9.71 -9.47 -1.77
C ILE A 90 8.34 -9.33 -1.11
N THR A 91 7.41 -10.16 -1.56
CA THR A 91 6.06 -10.26 -0.99
C THR A 91 5.89 -11.65 -0.39
N PRO A 92 4.83 -11.90 0.41
CA PRO A 92 4.58 -13.23 0.99
C PRO A 92 4.37 -14.32 -0.07
N LEU A 93 4.07 -13.93 -1.31
CA LEU A 93 3.82 -14.82 -2.45
C LEU A 93 5.02 -14.94 -3.39
N GLY A 94 6.17 -14.38 -3.03
CA GLY A 94 7.38 -14.40 -3.82
C GLY A 94 7.87 -13.03 -4.26
N GLU A 95 8.91 -13.03 -5.09
CA GLU A 95 9.46 -11.81 -5.66
C GLU A 95 8.56 -11.23 -6.75
N GLY A 96 8.42 -9.92 -6.75
CA GLY A 96 7.60 -9.23 -7.73
C GLY A 96 8.08 -7.82 -8.01
N LYS A 97 7.48 -7.22 -9.04
CA LYS A 97 7.82 -5.87 -9.50
C LYS A 97 6.68 -4.91 -9.21
N VAL A 98 6.98 -3.77 -8.60
CA VAL A 98 5.96 -2.73 -8.34
C VAL A 98 5.50 -2.10 -9.66
N VAL A 99 4.25 -2.31 -10.03
CA VAL A 99 3.61 -1.73 -11.22
C VAL A 99 2.94 -0.41 -10.88
N ASN A 100 2.30 -0.31 -9.72
CA ASN A 100 1.63 0.91 -9.28
C ASN A 100 1.77 1.11 -7.77
N VAL A 101 1.62 2.35 -7.31
CA VAL A 101 1.64 2.72 -5.90
C VAL A 101 0.33 3.41 -5.57
N LEU A 102 -0.28 3.05 -4.44
CA LEU A 102 -1.53 3.62 -3.95
C LEU A 102 -1.25 4.33 -2.61
N PRO A 103 -0.79 5.60 -2.61
CA PRO A 103 -0.30 6.27 -1.41
C PRO A 103 -1.33 6.39 -0.29
N LEU A 104 -2.58 6.74 -0.63
CA LEU A 104 -3.66 6.92 0.35
C LEU A 104 -4.13 5.61 0.98
N LYS A 105 -3.90 4.46 0.34
CA LYS A 105 -4.16 3.12 0.90
C LYS A 105 -2.95 2.52 1.61
N GLN A 106 -1.79 3.19 1.56
CA GLN A 106 -0.51 2.63 2.00
C GLN A 106 -0.22 1.25 1.36
N ALA A 107 -0.59 1.09 0.09
CA ALA A 107 -0.52 -0.17 -0.63
C ALA A 107 0.24 -0.01 -1.96
N VAL A 108 0.70 -1.13 -2.50
CA VAL A 108 1.39 -1.22 -3.79
C VAL A 108 0.79 -2.36 -4.62
N LEU A 109 0.67 -2.14 -5.92
CA LEU A 109 0.33 -3.19 -6.88
C LEU A 109 1.63 -3.81 -7.38
N VAL A 110 1.80 -5.09 -7.08
CA VAL A 110 2.98 -5.88 -7.46
C VAL A 110 2.57 -6.90 -8.50
N ASP A 111 3.33 -6.97 -9.57
CA ASP A 111 3.24 -8.04 -10.56
C ASP A 111 4.13 -9.20 -10.11
N VAL A 112 3.49 -10.30 -9.74
CA VAL A 112 4.13 -11.55 -9.30
C VAL A 112 4.01 -12.57 -10.45
N PRO A 113 5.10 -13.18 -10.92
CA PRO A 113 5.09 -14.05 -12.12
C PRO A 113 4.06 -15.18 -12.10
N GLU A 114 3.72 -15.72 -10.92
CA GLU A 114 2.83 -16.88 -10.79
C GLU A 114 1.35 -16.52 -10.57
N LYS A 115 1.05 -15.31 -10.08
CA LYS A 115 -0.31 -14.90 -9.65
C LYS A 115 -0.84 -13.66 -10.37
N GLY A 116 0.02 -12.92 -11.05
CA GLY A 116 -0.30 -11.66 -11.72
C GLY A 116 -0.31 -10.46 -10.76
N LEU A 117 -1.12 -9.45 -11.11
CA LEU A 117 -1.23 -8.19 -10.38
C LEU A 117 -1.98 -8.37 -9.07
N THR A 118 -1.29 -8.19 -7.94
CA THR A 118 -1.86 -8.30 -6.60
C THR A 118 -1.53 -7.06 -5.75
N GLU A 119 -2.48 -6.67 -4.89
CA GLU A 119 -2.33 -5.54 -3.96
C GLU A 119 -1.73 -6.04 -2.64
N PHE A 120 -0.67 -5.38 -2.18
CA PHE A 120 -0.04 -5.65 -0.88
C PHE A 120 0.06 -4.37 -0.07
N LEU A 121 -0.08 -4.48 1.24
CA LEU A 121 0.12 -3.38 2.17
C LEU A 121 1.61 -3.16 2.42
N LYS A 122 1.96 -1.93 2.81
CA LYS A 122 3.36 -1.53 3.09
C LYS A 122 4.09 -2.45 4.08
N HIS A 123 3.39 -3.02 5.07
CA HIS A 123 4.02 -3.85 6.09
C HIS A 123 4.26 -5.30 5.64
N GLU A 124 3.66 -5.72 4.53
CA GLU A 124 3.78 -7.08 3.99
C GLU A 124 4.92 -7.19 2.97
N ILE A 125 5.55 -6.07 2.62
CA ILE A 125 6.56 -5.98 1.57
C ILE A 125 7.93 -5.66 2.15
N GLU A 126 8.95 -6.36 1.66
CA GLU A 126 10.34 -6.06 1.96
C GLU A 126 11.05 -5.55 0.70
N PRO A 127 11.71 -4.38 0.76
CA PRO A 127 12.51 -3.89 -0.37
C PRO A 127 13.65 -4.86 -0.69
N TRP A 128 13.79 -5.26 -1.96
CA TRP A 128 14.87 -6.16 -2.38
C TRP A 128 16.27 -5.60 -2.05
N ASP A 129 16.44 -4.28 -2.17
CA ASP A 129 17.71 -3.59 -1.90
C ASP A 129 18.20 -3.82 -0.44
N GLU A 130 17.27 -3.93 0.53
CA GLU A 130 17.60 -4.17 1.93
C GLU A 130 18.06 -5.62 2.15
N VAL A 131 17.35 -6.58 1.52
CA VAL A 131 17.71 -7.99 1.56
C VAL A 131 19.03 -8.26 0.86
N GLU A 132 19.31 -7.58 -0.27
CA GLU A 132 20.59 -7.68 -0.97
C GLU A 132 21.74 -7.08 -0.15
N ALA A 133 21.51 -5.94 0.52
CA ALA A 133 22.52 -5.33 1.40
C ALA A 133 22.85 -6.23 2.61
N LEU A 134 21.85 -6.89 3.20
CA LEU A 134 22.05 -7.87 4.27
C LEU A 134 22.83 -9.09 3.77
N ARG A 135 22.46 -9.62 2.59
CA ARG A 135 23.21 -10.73 1.94
C ARG A 135 24.66 -10.33 1.67
N ARG A 136 24.92 -9.13 1.15
CA ARG A 136 26.29 -8.64 0.90
C ARG A 136 27.09 -8.51 2.19
N LYS A 137 26.51 -7.97 3.27
CA LYS A 137 27.19 -7.87 4.57
C LYS A 137 27.51 -9.25 5.15
N ALA A 138 26.58 -10.20 5.07
CA ALA A 138 26.81 -11.57 5.52
C ALA A 138 27.90 -12.28 4.72
N ASN A 139 28.00 -12.00 3.40
CA ASN A 139 28.96 -12.63 2.51
C ASN A 139 30.31 -11.87 2.43
N SER A 140 30.44 -10.73 3.11
CA SER A 140 31.69 -9.96 3.15
C SER A 140 32.65 -10.61 4.16
N PRO A 141 33.89 -10.95 3.76
CA PRO A 141 34.86 -11.56 4.67
C PRO A 141 35.24 -10.56 5.78
N CYS A 142 35.43 -11.06 7.02
CA CYS A 142 35.90 -10.25 8.15
C CYS A 142 37.27 -9.64 7.81
N ASP A 143 37.45 -8.34 8.05
CA ASP A 143 38.79 -7.76 8.16
C ASP A 143 39.42 -8.29 9.46
N ARG A 144 40.55 -8.98 9.32
CA ARG A 144 41.25 -9.68 10.41
C ARG A 144 41.62 -8.72 11.55
N HIS A 145 41.39 -9.16 12.78
CA HIS A 145 41.98 -8.55 13.97
C HIS A 145 43.44 -9.03 14.17
N GLU A 146 44.35 -8.12 14.51
CA GLU A 146 45.80 -8.34 14.63
C GLU A 146 46.26 -9.18 15.83
N ASN A 147 45.35 -9.80 16.60
CA ASN A 147 45.74 -10.82 17.58
C ASN A 147 44.56 -11.74 17.92
N GLY A 148 44.60 -12.98 17.41
CA GLY A 148 43.89 -14.14 17.96
C GLY A 148 42.49 -14.45 17.42
N GLY A 149 42.44 -14.99 16.19
CA GLY A 149 41.36 -15.88 15.70
C GLY A 149 40.13 -15.20 15.07
N CYS A 150 39.99 -15.25 13.74
CA CYS A 150 38.70 -15.03 13.07
C CYS A 150 38.04 -16.40 12.80
N ASP A 151 36.88 -16.62 13.41
CA ASP A 151 36.07 -17.85 13.28
C ASP A 151 34.80 -17.62 12.44
N CYS A 152 34.84 -16.68 11.48
CA CYS A 152 33.73 -16.51 10.55
C CYS A 152 33.88 -17.47 9.36
N GLY A 153 33.30 -18.67 9.50
CA GLY A 153 32.92 -19.51 8.36
C GLY A 153 33.96 -20.47 7.82
N LYS A 154 34.81 -21.10 8.65
CA LYS A 154 35.43 -22.36 8.21
C LYS A 154 34.42 -23.49 8.33
N ALA A 155 34.00 -24.03 7.18
CA ALA A 155 33.39 -25.35 7.10
C ALA A 155 34.31 -26.36 7.82
N LYS A 156 33.87 -26.90 8.97
CA LYS A 156 34.45 -28.12 9.51
C LYS A 156 33.67 -29.28 8.93
N THR A 157 34.29 -29.94 7.95
CA THR A 157 33.98 -31.32 7.60
C THR A 157 34.30 -32.21 8.81
N ASP A 158 33.25 -32.89 9.26
CA ASP A 158 33.14 -34.13 10.02
C ASP A 158 33.68 -34.27 11.46
N SER A 159 32.77 -34.81 12.28
CA SER A 159 32.94 -35.75 13.41
C SER A 159 32.73 -35.21 14.83
N SER A 160 31.56 -35.58 15.37
CA SER A 160 31.26 -35.89 16.77
C SER A 160 30.87 -34.76 17.75
N ALA A 161 29.58 -34.87 18.13
CA ALA A 161 29.01 -34.76 19.47
C ALA A 161 28.61 -33.39 20.06
N THR A 162 27.28 -33.30 20.24
CA THR A 162 26.50 -32.64 21.32
C THR A 162 26.25 -31.13 21.28
N GLY A 163 24.97 -30.76 21.11
CA GLY A 163 24.38 -29.64 21.85
C GLY A 163 23.58 -28.60 21.06
N ALA A 164 22.28 -28.87 20.84
CA ALA A 164 21.15 -27.94 20.81
C ALA A 164 21.21 -26.68 19.90
N GLY A 165 20.64 -26.81 18.70
CA GLY A 165 20.02 -25.72 17.94
C GLY A 165 18.66 -26.21 17.42
N ARG A 166 17.58 -25.48 17.71
CA ARG A 166 16.23 -25.80 17.22
C ARG A 166 16.06 -25.16 15.84
N ASP A 167 15.99 -26.00 14.81
CA ASP A 167 15.57 -25.63 13.46
C ASP A 167 14.07 -25.37 13.44
N VAL A 168 13.67 -24.11 13.20
CA VAL A 168 12.29 -23.77 12.87
C VAL A 168 12.22 -23.67 11.36
N ASN A 169 11.96 -24.79 10.68
CA ASN A 169 11.25 -24.91 9.40
C ASN A 169 11.40 -26.32 8.83
N GLU A 170 10.70 -27.29 9.42
CA GLU A 170 10.39 -28.57 8.77
C GLU A 170 9.10 -29.20 9.35
N GLU A 171 8.02 -28.44 9.48
CA GLU A 171 6.69 -28.99 9.81
C GLU A 171 5.57 -28.10 9.22
N VAL A 172 5.54 -27.94 7.88
CA VAL A 172 4.30 -27.52 7.18
C VAL A 172 4.20 -28.23 5.82
N ALA A 173 4.33 -29.55 5.82
CA ALA A 173 4.10 -30.37 4.64
C ALA A 173 3.60 -31.76 5.03
N ASP A 174 2.50 -31.84 5.78
CA ASP A 174 1.53 -32.93 5.64
C ASP A 174 0.32 -32.67 6.54
N LYS A 175 -0.81 -32.30 5.93
CA LYS A 175 -2.20 -32.44 6.43
C LYS A 175 -3.16 -31.64 5.54
N PHE A 176 -3.32 -32.06 4.30
CA PHE A 176 -4.49 -31.75 3.47
C PHE A 176 -4.67 -32.86 2.43
N GLN A 177 -4.98 -34.07 2.91
CA GLN A 177 -5.46 -35.17 2.08
C GLN A 177 -6.21 -36.16 2.98
N ALA A 178 -7.51 -35.93 3.11
CA ALA A 178 -8.58 -36.91 3.35
C ALA A 178 -9.81 -36.08 3.73
N ASP A 179 -10.79 -36.01 2.84
CA ASP A 179 -12.23 -36.03 3.14
C ASP A 179 -12.99 -35.83 1.81
N GLU A 180 -12.86 -36.82 0.93
CA GLU A 180 -13.90 -37.15 -0.07
C GLU A 180 -14.46 -38.53 0.34
N ASN A 181 -15.54 -38.53 1.12
CA ASN A 181 -16.67 -39.46 1.01
C ASN A 181 -17.63 -39.25 2.19
N ASP A 182 -18.70 -38.51 1.96
CA ASP A 182 -19.98 -38.82 2.61
C ASP A 182 -21.13 -38.34 1.71
N GLN A 183 -21.43 -39.16 0.70
CA GLN A 183 -22.67 -39.06 -0.06
C GLN A 183 -23.71 -39.86 0.73
N GLY A 184 -24.43 -39.17 1.63
CA GLY A 184 -25.53 -39.71 2.41
C GLY A 184 -26.82 -38.94 2.12
N ASP A 185 -27.77 -39.66 1.54
CA ASP A 185 -29.13 -39.28 1.18
C ASP A 185 -29.89 -38.50 2.27
N LEU A 186 -30.70 -37.52 1.87
CA LEU A 186 -31.92 -37.08 2.55
C LEU A 186 -32.78 -36.23 1.60
N ASP A 187 -33.40 -36.90 0.62
CA ASP A 187 -34.62 -36.42 0.00
C ASP A 187 -35.78 -36.62 0.99
N THR A 188 -36.31 -35.54 1.58
CA THR A 188 -37.68 -35.51 2.13
C THR A 188 -38.20 -34.06 2.14
N GLU A 189 -39.09 -33.81 1.17
CA GLU A 189 -40.39 -33.14 1.32
C GLU A 189 -40.56 -32.06 2.40
N ILE A 190 -40.68 -30.79 1.99
CA ILE A 190 -41.73 -29.81 2.39
C ILE A 190 -41.72 -28.72 1.28
N GLY A 191 -42.75 -28.37 0.52
CA GLY A 191 -44.19 -28.59 0.64
C GLY A 191 -44.92 -27.34 1.12
N LEU A 192 -44.95 -26.24 0.34
CA LEU A 192 -46.03 -25.24 0.19
C LEU A 192 -45.55 -23.98 -0.56
#